data_AF-A0A3G8Y0J0-F1
#
_entry.id   AF-A0A3G8Y0J0-F1
#
_cell.length_a   1.000
_cell.length_b   1.000
_cell.length_c   1.000
_cell.angle_alpha   90.00
_cell.angle_beta   90.00
_cell.angle_gamma   90.00
#
_symmetry.space_group_name_H-M   'P 1'
#
loop_
_entity.id
_entity.type
_entity.pdbx_description
1 polymer ?
#
loop_
_entity_poly.entity_id
_entity_poly.type
_entity_poly.pdbx_seq_one_letter_code
_entity_poly.pdbx_strand_id
1 'polypeptide(L)'
;MSKLTDDDIILRNLITKRFIQLRESTGLNQSEFSKKNDIDRQQVNRWESLQGNRGVNIYTINKFCKLLNITLNDFFNDPMFK
;
A
#
# COMPACT_ATOMS: atom_id res chain seq x y z
N MET A 1 -2.84 -6.08 23.40
CA MET A 1 -2.49 -5.18 22.28
C MET A 1 -3.31 -3.92 22.47
N SER A 2 -2.69 -2.74 22.46
CA SER A 2 -3.39 -1.46 22.49
C SER A 2 -4.38 -1.39 21.33
N LYS A 3 -5.58 -0.88 21.60
CA LYS A 3 -6.60 -0.65 20.57
C LYS A 3 -6.09 0.46 19.65
N LEU A 4 -6.24 0.29 18.33
CA LEU A 4 -5.95 1.36 17.37
C LEU A 4 -6.85 2.55 17.68
N THR A 5 -6.28 3.75 17.63
CA THR A 5 -7.05 4.99 17.67
C THR A 5 -7.77 5.20 16.34
N ASP A 6 -8.76 6.09 16.33
CA ASP A 6 -9.45 6.44 15.08
C ASP A 6 -8.47 7.06 14.06
N ASP A 7 -7.51 7.85 14.53
CA ASP A 7 -6.43 8.42 13.70
C ASP A 7 -5.56 7.32 13.07
N ASP A 8 -5.20 6.28 13.83
CA ASP A 8 -4.44 5.14 13.28
C ASP A 8 -5.23 4.41 12.18
N ILE A 9 -6.55 4.27 12.36
CA ILE A 9 -7.44 3.65 11.38
C ILE A 9 -7.52 4.51 10.11
N ILE A 10 -7.65 5.83 10.26
CA ILE A 10 -7.68 6.78 9.15
C ILE A 10 -6.36 6.70 8.37
N LEU A 11 -5.22 6.84 9.05
CA LEU A 11 -3.91 6.80 8.41
C LEU A 11 -3.68 5.48 7.68
N ARG A 12 -4.01 4.35 8.31
CA ARG A 12 -3.92 3.03 7.68
C ARG A 12 -4.74 2.97 6.39
N ASN A 13 -5.98 3.44 6.42
CA ASN A 13 -6.86 3.41 5.25
C ASN A 13 -6.33 4.30 4.12
N LEU A 14 -5.73 5.46 4.44
CA LEU A 14 -5.06 6.31 3.45
C LEU A 14 -3.87 5.60 2.81
N ILE A 15 -3.03 4.96 3.61
CA ILE A 15 -1.90 4.14 3.13
C ILE A 15 -2.41 3.04 2.18
N THR A 16 -3.42 2.28 2.58
CA THR A 16 -4.03 1.22 1.74
C THR A 16 -4.56 1.77 0.42
N LYS A 17 -5.26 2.91 0.44
CA LYS A 17 -5.73 3.58 -0.79
C LYS A 17 -4.57 4.00 -1.69
N ARG A 18 -3.46 4.47 -1.11
CA ARG A 18 -2.26 4.85 -1.87
C ARG A 18 -1.63 3.66 -2.60
N PHE A 19 -1.57 2.47 -1.97
CA PHE A 19 -1.14 1.24 -2.65
C PHE A 19 -1.99 0.94 -3.88
N ILE A 20 -3.32 0.98 -3.71
CA ILE A 20 -4.29 0.70 -4.78
C ILE A 20 -4.10 1.70 -5.93
N GLN A 21 -4.06 3.00 -5.62
CA GLN A 21 -3.89 4.07 -6.61
C GLN A 21 -2.60 3.91 -7.42
N LEU A 22 -1.49 3.64 -6.74
CA LEU A 22 -0.19 3.47 -7.39
C LEU A 22 -0.17 2.22 -8.27
N ARG A 23 -0.74 1.10 -7.82
CA ARG A 23 -0.91 -0.09 -8.67
C ARG A 23 -1.76 0.24 -9.90
N GLU A 24 -2.92 0.84 -9.70
CA GLU A 24 -3.87 1.15 -10.79
C GLU A 24 -3.28 2.13 -11.81
N SER A 25 -2.41 3.05 -11.39
CA SER A 25 -1.68 3.94 -12.31
C SER A 25 -0.78 3.19 -13.30
N THR A 26 -0.41 1.94 -13.00
CA THR A 26 0.34 1.08 -13.94
C THR A 26 -0.54 0.40 -14.99
N GLY A 27 -1.87 0.52 -14.86
CA GLY A 27 -2.86 -0.17 -15.70
C GLY A 27 -3.02 -1.66 -15.39
N LEU A 28 -2.49 -2.14 -14.26
CA LEU A 28 -2.48 -3.56 -13.90
C LEU A 28 -3.44 -3.87 -12.76
N ASN A 29 -4.14 -5.00 -12.85
CA ASN A 29 -4.83 -5.58 -11.69
C ASN A 29 -3.85 -6.25 -10.73
N GLN A 30 -4.31 -6.69 -9.55
CA GLN A 30 -3.44 -7.30 -8.53
C GLN A 30 -2.68 -8.54 -9.03
N SER A 31 -3.31 -9.37 -9.86
CA SER A 31 -2.72 -10.60 -10.40
C SER A 31 -1.65 -10.30 -11.45
N GLU A 32 -1.90 -9.31 -12.31
CA GLU A 32 -0.93 -8.86 -13.30
C GLU A 32 0.25 -8.14 -12.65
N PHE A 33 -0.03 -7.27 -11.67
CA PHE A 33 0.99 -6.58 -10.90
C PHE A 33 1.89 -7.55 -10.16
N SER A 34 1.30 -8.60 -9.54
CA SER A 34 2.07 -9.61 -8.83
C SER A 34 2.97 -10.41 -9.78
N LYS A 35 2.43 -10.84 -10.93
CA LYS A 35 3.20 -11.55 -11.96
C LYS A 35 4.33 -10.71 -12.54
N LYS A 36 4.06 -9.44 -12.86
CA LYS A 36 5.05 -8.52 -13.45
C LYS A 36 6.25 -8.30 -12.53
N ASN A 37 6.01 -8.26 -11.22
CA ASN A 37 7.02 -7.98 -10.21
C ASN A 37 7.58 -9.23 -9.52
N ASP A 38 7.22 -10.42 -9.98
CA ASP A 38 7.60 -11.71 -9.38
C ASP A 38 7.34 -11.77 -7.86
N ILE A 39 6.15 -11.33 -7.46
CA ILE A 39 5.68 -11.38 -6.07
C ILE A 39 4.40 -12.21 -5.94
N ASP A 40 4.14 -12.68 -4.73
CA ASP A 40 2.93 -13.42 -4.43
C ASP A 40 1.68 -12.53 -4.48
N ARG A 41 0.60 -13.00 -5.13
CA ARG A 41 -0.66 -12.25 -5.24
C ARG A 41 -1.31 -11.97 -3.88
N GLN A 42 -1.17 -12.87 -2.91
CA GLN A 42 -1.67 -12.65 -1.54
C GLN A 42 -0.90 -11.53 -0.85
N GLN A 43 0.36 -11.31 -1.21
CA GLN A 43 1.12 -10.17 -0.70
C GLN A 43 0.50 -8.85 -1.14
N VAL A 44 0.17 -8.71 -2.44
CA VAL A 44 -0.54 -7.53 -2.97
C VAL A 44 -1.90 -7.37 -2.30
N ASN A 45 -2.67 -8.46 -2.16
CA ASN A 45 -3.96 -8.43 -1.49
C ASN A 45 -3.85 -7.94 -0.03
N ARG A 46 -2.81 -8.36 0.70
CA ARG A 46 -2.57 -7.89 2.08
C ARG A 46 -2.24 -6.39 2.15
N TRP A 47 -1.54 -5.84 1.16
CA TRP A 47 -1.26 -4.40 1.09
C TRP A 47 -2.51 -3.57 0.83
N GLU A 48 -3.41 -4.10 0.00
CA GLU A 48 -4.61 -3.42 -0.49
C GLU A 48 -5.88 -3.77 0.30
N SER A 49 -5.78 -4.57 1.36
CA SER A 49 -6.94 -4.95 2.17
C SER A 49 -7.33 -3.84 3.14
N LEU A 50 -8.55 -3.32 2.98
CA LEU A 50 -9.20 -2.48 3.99
C LEU A 50 -9.84 -3.31 5.13
N GLN A 51 -9.89 -4.63 4.97
CA GLN A 51 -10.43 -5.54 5.97
C GLN A 51 -9.34 -5.92 6.99
N GLY A 52 -9.70 -5.88 8.28
CA GLY A 52 -8.84 -6.26 9.40
C GLY A 52 -8.27 -5.06 10.16
N ASN A 53 -7.45 -5.33 11.17
CA ASN A 53 -6.84 -4.34 12.07
C ASN A 53 -5.32 -4.20 11.88
N ARG A 54 -4.76 -4.74 10.79
CA ARG A 54 -3.31 -4.73 10.56
C ARG A 54 -2.97 -3.78 9.42
N GLY A 55 -2.17 -2.76 9.70
CA GLY A 55 -1.51 -1.96 8.68
C GLY A 55 -0.24 -2.62 8.16
N VAL A 56 0.38 -2.00 7.16
CA VAL A 56 1.73 -2.35 6.71
C VAL A 56 2.77 -1.51 7.44
N ASN A 57 3.98 -2.02 7.56
CA ASN A 57 5.10 -1.26 8.11
C ASN A 57 5.84 -0.48 7.01
N ILE A 58 6.70 0.44 7.43
CA ILE A 58 7.49 1.28 6.51
C ILE A 58 8.40 0.47 5.57
N TYR A 59 8.92 -0.68 6.02
CA TYR A 59 9.75 -1.55 5.19
C TYR A 59 8.97 -2.15 4.02
N THR A 60 7.72 -2.53 4.24
CA THR A 60 6.80 -3.00 3.20
C THR A 60 6.48 -1.90 2.20
N ILE A 61 6.19 -0.69 2.68
CA ILE A 61 5.96 0.47 1.80
C ILE A 61 7.19 0.74 0.95
N ASN A 62 8.38 0.73 1.55
CA ASN A 62 9.65 0.92 0.83
C ASN A 62 9.89 -0.16 -0.24
N LYS A 63 9.61 -1.43 0.07
CA LYS A 63 9.72 -2.53 -0.90
C LYS A 63 8.77 -2.32 -2.08
N PHE A 64 7.53 -1.94 -1.83
CA PHE A 64 6.57 -1.62 -2.87
C PHE A 64 7.01 -0.43 -3.74
N CYS A 65 7.53 0.63 -3.12
CA CYS A 65 8.06 1.79 -3.84
C CYS A 65 9.15 1.39 -4.84
N LYS A 66 10.04 0.46 -4.46
CA LYS A 66 11.07 -0.08 -5.36
C LYS A 66 10.51 -0.82 -6.57
N LEU A 67 9.36 -1.49 -6.44
CA LEU A 67 8.68 -2.15 -7.57
C LEU A 67 8.20 -1.15 -8.63
N LEU A 68 7.88 0.06 -8.21
CA LEU A 68 7.42 1.15 -9.06
C LEU A 68 8.54 2.15 -9.43
N ASN A 69 9.76 1.91 -8.95
CA ASN A 69 10.90 2.83 -9.08
C ASN A 69 10.61 4.25 -8.57
N ILE A 70 9.89 4.36 -7.44
CA ILE A 70 9.61 5.62 -6.73
C ILE A 70 10.26 5.62 -5.35
N THR A 71 10.34 6.78 -4.71
CA THR A 71 10.83 6.91 -3.32
C THR A 71 9.70 6.84 -2.30
N LEU A 72 10.04 6.63 -1.03
CA LEU A 72 9.09 6.78 0.08
C LEU A 72 8.49 8.19 0.14
N ASN A 73 9.27 9.21 -0.24
CA ASN A 73 8.77 10.58 -0.29
C ASN A 73 7.67 10.71 -1.34
N ASP A 74 7.85 10.15 -2.53
CA ASP A 74 6.83 10.18 -3.60
C ASP A 74 5.56 9.41 -3.20
N PHE A 75 5.70 8.35 -2.40
CA PHE A 75 4.57 7.61 -1.86
C PHE A 75 3.68 8.50 -0.98
N PHE A 76 4.26 9.24 -0.04
CA PHE A 76 3.52 10.08 0.92
C PHE A 76 3.27 11.51 0.42
N ASN A 77 3.93 11.95 -0.65
CA ASN A 77 3.69 13.25 -1.29
C ASN A 77 2.43 13.21 -2.15
N ASP A 78 1.28 12.97 -1.52
CA ASP A 78 -0.04 12.97 -2.13
C ASP A 78 -0.99 13.87 -1.32
N PRO A 79 -1.92 14.61 -1.97
CA PRO A 79 -2.91 15.43 -1.26
C PRO A 79 -3.71 14.68 -0.19
N MET A 80 -3.83 13.35 -0.29
CA MET A 80 -4.56 12.55 0.71
C MET A 80 -3.89 12.48 2.09
N PHE A 81 -2.61 12.87 2.22
CA PHE A 81 -1.86 12.88 3.48
C PHE A 81 -1.67 14.28 4.07
N LYS A 82 -2.40 15.29 3.56
CA LYS A 82 -2.31 16.69 4.00
C LYS A 82 -3.47 17.10 4.90
#